data_AF-A0A940KRM5-F1
#
_entry.id   AF-A0A940KRM5-F1
#
_cell.length_a   1.000
_cell.length_b   1.000
_cell.length_c   1.000
_cell.angle_alpha   90.00
_cell.angle_beta   90.00
_cell.angle_gamma   90.00
#
_symmetry.space_group_name_H-M   'P 1'
#
loop_
_entity.id
_entity.type
_entity.pdbx_description
1 polymer ?
#
loop_
_entity_poly.entity_id
_entity_poly.type
_entity_poly.pdbx_seq_one_letter_code
_entity_poly.pdbx_strand_id
1 'polypeptide(L)'
;MTKTSFLPQAALSLLIMAGVGFTPAHAQKTQRQVDAAIAEFAEKFGPERAYLHYDKQAYSAGETIWFKAYVANEVLPAMDSKTFYTDVLDDKGNLLQHITSPMIDGVTNGQFDIPLEYKGQYVFFRAYTRWMLNFDSAFLFTKQIRILGNDPKTTGARPQTIPTLQFFPEGGDAVVGLPAKYAFKANDQWGKPVKVKGTITDAQGKVVDSIRTIHNGMGYVVMIPNGSTYTANWKDEKEVGHTTKLPVAKASGASLQVQVSGNIRRFQVNYSPDLAAANDTLHIIGTMYQHEVFRVSKATSGNEVKGAVPTESLPTGLLTFTVFDKKWIPIAERVSFVNNEDLIFKPEFEVQHWGLNKRARNEIKISLPDSLVGSLSIAVTDEAIGKDSSQNIISHLLLTSEIRGDVYNAASYFTSNNDQSAQKLDLVMLTHGWRRFKWDEVLAGTTPK
;
A
#
# COMPACT_ATOMS: atom_id res chain seq x y z
N MET A 1 -25.58 28.31 78.55
CA MET A 1 -24.38 27.81 77.86
C MET A 1 -24.43 28.31 76.42
N THR A 2 -24.43 29.61 76.11
CA THR A 2 -23.43 30.69 76.25
C THR A 2 -22.10 30.50 75.48
N LYS A 3 -21.99 31.28 74.38
CA LYS A 3 -20.80 32.01 73.86
C LYS A 3 -19.67 31.14 73.28
N THR A 4 -18.90 31.54 72.25
CA THR A 4 -18.30 32.87 72.01
C THR A 4 -17.72 32.96 70.59
N SER A 5 -17.70 34.19 70.05
CA SER A 5 -16.98 34.68 68.86
C SER A 5 -15.45 34.78 69.06
N PHE A 6 -14.65 34.86 67.98
CA PHE A 6 -13.69 35.95 67.65
C PHE A 6 -12.79 35.62 66.41
N LEU A 7 -12.52 36.67 65.61
CA LEU A 7 -11.66 36.88 64.42
C LEU A 7 -10.16 36.47 64.59
N PRO A 8 -9.24 36.39 63.57
CA PRO A 8 -9.00 37.43 62.53
C PRO A 8 -8.41 37.01 61.14
N GLN A 9 -8.15 38.04 60.32
CA GLN A 9 -7.53 38.09 58.99
C GLN A 9 -6.08 37.58 58.89
N ALA A 10 -5.71 37.31 57.62
CA ALA A 10 -4.40 37.50 56.97
C ALA A 10 -3.41 36.30 56.89
N ALA A 11 -3.23 35.79 55.67
CA ALA A 11 -1.91 35.68 55.02
C ALA A 11 -2.09 35.27 53.55
N LEU A 12 -1.77 36.19 52.64
CA LEU A 12 -1.66 35.98 51.21
C LEU A 12 -0.31 35.29 50.94
N SER A 13 -0.33 34.00 50.61
CA SER A 13 0.86 33.24 50.21
C SER A 13 0.77 32.92 48.72
N LEU A 14 1.57 33.66 47.95
CA LEU A 14 1.80 33.50 46.51
C LEU A 14 2.50 32.15 46.27
N LEU A 15 1.78 31.14 45.75
CA LEU A 15 2.39 29.89 45.30
C LEU A 15 2.79 30.05 43.83
N ILE A 16 4.09 30.23 43.58
CA ILE A 16 4.68 30.14 42.25
C ILE A 16 4.57 28.67 41.82
N MET A 17 3.56 28.35 41.02
CA MET A 17 3.46 27.05 40.35
C MET A 17 4.44 27.06 39.18
N ALA A 18 5.66 26.58 39.42
CA ALA A 18 6.62 26.28 38.37
C ALA A 18 6.00 25.19 37.47
N GLY A 19 5.55 25.58 36.28
CA GLY A 19 5.10 24.67 35.24
C GLY A 19 6.28 23.83 34.76
N VAL A 20 6.43 22.64 35.34
CA VAL A 20 7.26 21.58 34.76
C VAL A 20 6.50 21.08 33.53
N GLY A 21 6.88 21.59 32.36
CA GLY A 21 6.49 21.00 31.09
C GLY A 21 7.01 19.58 31.03
N PHE A 22 6.13 18.59 31.18
CA PHE A 22 6.42 17.22 30.80
C PHE A 22 6.56 17.15 29.29
N THR A 23 7.77 17.35 28.77
CA THR A 23 8.14 16.78 27.48
C THR A 23 8.15 15.26 27.65
N PRO A 24 7.46 14.46 26.82
CA PRO A 24 7.60 13.02 26.86
C PRO A 24 9.06 12.68 26.56
N ALA A 25 9.80 12.28 27.59
CA ALA A 25 11.12 11.73 27.47
C ALA A 25 10.98 10.45 26.62
N HIS A 26 11.39 10.53 25.35
CA HIS A 26 11.52 9.34 24.52
C HIS A 26 12.62 8.49 25.16
N ALA A 27 12.21 7.45 25.89
CA ALA A 27 13.13 6.52 26.52
C ALA A 27 14.08 5.96 25.45
N GLN A 28 15.38 6.02 25.70
CA GLN A 28 16.39 5.54 24.79
C GLN A 28 16.25 4.02 24.66
N LYS A 29 15.88 3.53 23.47
CA LYS A 29 15.72 2.11 23.19
C LYS A 29 17.09 1.49 22.91
N THR A 30 17.30 0.29 23.42
CA THR A 30 18.49 -0.52 23.13
C THR A 30 18.25 -1.36 21.89
N GLN A 31 19.32 -1.75 21.20
CA GLN A 31 19.25 -2.66 20.06
C GLN A 31 18.48 -3.94 20.40
N ARG A 32 18.75 -4.56 21.56
CA ARG A 32 18.06 -5.78 22.00
C ARG A 32 16.55 -5.61 22.11
N GLN A 33 16.08 -4.43 22.53
CA GLN A 33 14.65 -4.15 22.61
C GLN A 33 14.02 -4.01 21.22
N VAL A 34 14.74 -3.43 20.26
CA VAL A 34 14.29 -3.34 18.87
C VAL A 34 14.24 -4.72 18.22
N ASP A 35 15.28 -5.54 18.44
CA ASP A 35 15.36 -6.91 17.93
C ASP A 35 14.18 -7.75 18.46
N ALA A 36 13.95 -7.69 19.77
CA ALA A 36 12.83 -8.40 20.40
C ALA A 36 11.48 -7.89 19.89
N ALA A 37 11.30 -6.58 19.74
CA ALA A 37 10.05 -6.00 19.27
C ALA A 37 9.74 -6.40 17.81
N ILE A 38 10.74 -6.41 16.92
CA ILE A 38 10.55 -6.84 15.52
C ILE A 38 10.19 -8.32 15.46
N ALA A 39 10.95 -9.17 16.17
CA ALA A 39 10.72 -10.61 16.16
C ALA A 39 9.36 -10.97 16.76
N GLU A 40 9.01 -10.39 17.92
CA GLU A 40 7.72 -10.64 18.56
C GLU A 40 6.57 -10.15 17.69
N PHE A 41 6.72 -8.99 17.04
CA PHE A 41 5.67 -8.46 16.19
C PHE A 41 5.45 -9.33 14.95
N ALA A 42 6.51 -9.75 14.28
CA ALA A 42 6.42 -10.63 13.12
C ALA A 42 5.82 -12.01 13.47
N GLU A 43 6.20 -12.60 14.61
CA GLU A 43 5.72 -13.92 15.01
C GLU A 43 4.25 -13.90 15.46
N LYS A 44 3.82 -12.85 16.16
CA LYS A 44 2.47 -12.79 16.78
C LYS A 44 1.45 -12.00 15.98
N PHE A 45 1.88 -11.11 15.10
CA PHE A 45 1.02 -10.08 14.49
C PHE A 45 1.08 -10.04 12.95
N GLY A 46 1.31 -11.19 12.31
CA GLY A 46 1.24 -11.35 10.86
C GLY A 46 -0.17 -11.07 10.29
N PRO A 47 -0.33 -10.11 9.35
CA PRO A 47 -1.62 -9.73 8.81
C PRO A 47 -2.09 -10.77 7.80
N GLU A 48 -3.36 -11.11 7.92
CA GLU A 48 -4.04 -11.92 6.92
C GLU A 48 -4.49 -11.05 5.73
N ARG A 49 -4.52 -11.64 4.54
CA ARG A 49 -4.92 -11.00 3.28
C ARG A 49 -5.90 -11.92 2.56
N ALA A 50 -7.05 -11.37 2.19
CA ALA A 50 -8.10 -12.13 1.51
C ALA A 50 -8.12 -11.83 0.01
N TYR A 51 -8.48 -12.81 -0.81
CA TYR A 51 -8.79 -12.63 -2.23
C TYR A 51 -10.01 -13.46 -2.60
N LEU A 52 -10.98 -12.87 -3.31
CA LEU A 52 -12.16 -13.60 -3.83
C LEU A 52 -12.04 -13.80 -5.34
N HIS A 53 -12.20 -15.06 -5.76
CA HIS A 53 -12.41 -15.44 -7.15
C HIS A 53 -13.91 -15.63 -7.40
N TYR A 54 -14.44 -14.95 -8.42
CA TYR A 54 -15.85 -14.97 -8.80
C TYR A 54 -16.07 -15.73 -10.12
N ASP A 55 -17.26 -16.27 -10.34
CA ASP A 55 -17.61 -17.01 -11.56
C ASP A 55 -17.79 -16.10 -12.80
N LYS A 56 -18.28 -14.88 -12.59
CA LYS A 56 -18.45 -13.83 -13.62
C LYS A 56 -17.90 -12.49 -13.14
N GLN A 57 -17.64 -11.59 -14.10
CA GLN A 57 -17.21 -10.21 -13.83
C GLN A 57 -18.39 -9.23 -13.74
N ALA A 58 -19.56 -9.59 -14.26
CA ALA A 58 -20.79 -8.81 -14.19
C ALA A 58 -22.00 -9.75 -14.20
N TYR A 59 -23.11 -9.29 -13.62
CA TYR A 59 -24.31 -10.10 -13.37
C TYR A 59 -25.57 -9.30 -13.68
N SER A 60 -26.70 -9.97 -13.84
CA SER A 60 -28.02 -9.32 -13.88
C SER A 60 -28.74 -9.45 -12.54
N ALA A 61 -29.72 -8.58 -12.29
CA ALA A 61 -30.61 -8.74 -11.14
C ALA A 61 -31.33 -10.09 -11.19
N GLY A 62 -31.44 -10.78 -10.05
CA GLY A 62 -31.98 -12.14 -9.94
C GLY A 62 -30.96 -13.26 -10.17
N GLU A 63 -29.70 -12.95 -10.55
CA GLU A 63 -28.64 -13.96 -10.64
C GLU A 63 -27.94 -14.20 -9.29
N THR A 64 -27.33 -15.38 -9.16
CA THR A 64 -26.41 -15.71 -8.06
C THR A 64 -24.97 -15.37 -8.45
N ILE A 65 -24.28 -14.67 -7.55
CA ILE A 65 -22.82 -14.47 -7.57
C ILE A 65 -22.20 -15.61 -6.78
N TRP A 66 -21.35 -16.43 -7.42
CA TRP A 66 -20.58 -17.47 -6.75
C TRP A 66 -19.16 -16.98 -6.53
N PHE A 67 -18.60 -17.30 -5.35
CA PHE A 67 -17.21 -17.00 -5.09
C PHE A 67 -16.49 -18.07 -4.27
N LYS A 68 -15.18 -18.13 -4.47
CA LYS A 68 -14.23 -18.80 -3.59
C LYS A 68 -13.27 -17.79 -3.02
N ALA A 69 -13.09 -17.80 -1.71
CA ALA A 69 -12.14 -16.96 -1.01
C ALA A 69 -10.86 -17.74 -0.67
N TYR A 70 -9.75 -17.01 -0.74
CA TYR A 70 -8.40 -17.43 -0.40
C TYR A 70 -7.85 -16.46 0.63
N VAL A 71 -7.40 -16.93 1.77
CA VAL A 71 -6.83 -16.11 2.83
C VAL A 71 -5.41 -16.59 3.09
N ALA A 72 -4.46 -15.66 2.99
CA ALA A 72 -3.05 -15.92 3.23
C ALA A 72 -2.56 -15.11 4.43
N ASN A 73 -1.69 -15.69 5.24
CA ASN A 73 -0.82 -14.97 6.16
C ASN A 73 0.60 -15.02 5.58
N GLU A 74 1.19 -13.86 5.34
CA GLU A 74 2.43 -13.74 4.55
C GLU A 74 2.28 -14.38 3.16
N VAL A 75 2.93 -15.52 2.92
CA VAL A 75 2.91 -16.29 1.67
C VAL A 75 2.25 -17.67 1.84
N LEU A 76 1.73 -17.97 3.03
CA LEU A 76 1.13 -19.26 3.39
C LEU A 76 -0.37 -19.13 3.62
N PRO A 77 -1.15 -20.22 3.49
CA PRO A 77 -2.56 -20.21 3.87
C PRO A 77 -2.74 -19.75 5.32
N ALA A 78 -3.75 -18.92 5.57
CA ALA A 78 -4.09 -18.47 6.92
C ALA A 78 -4.75 -19.62 7.70
N MET A 79 -4.00 -20.17 8.66
CA MET A 79 -4.45 -21.33 9.43
C MET A 79 -5.14 -20.96 10.75
N ASP A 80 -4.92 -19.77 11.29
CA ASP A 80 -5.42 -19.39 12.61
C ASP A 80 -6.91 -19.02 12.57
N SER A 81 -7.29 -18.18 11.60
CA SER A 81 -8.69 -17.82 11.40
C SER A 81 -9.52 -19.01 10.91
N LYS A 82 -10.68 -19.25 11.55
CA LYS A 82 -11.62 -20.33 11.19
C LYS A 82 -12.94 -19.84 10.62
N THR A 83 -13.15 -18.53 10.58
CA THR A 83 -14.38 -17.91 10.10
C THR A 83 -14.04 -16.77 9.17
N PHE A 84 -14.70 -16.77 8.01
CA PHE A 84 -14.57 -15.75 6.99
C PHE A 84 -15.88 -14.99 6.85
N TYR A 85 -15.77 -13.67 6.71
CA TYR A 85 -16.90 -12.76 6.62
C TYR A 85 -16.89 -12.06 5.26
N THR A 86 -18.07 -11.85 4.70
CA THR A 86 -18.26 -11.08 3.48
C THR A 86 -19.48 -10.19 3.65
N ASP A 87 -19.24 -8.88 3.62
CA ASP A 87 -20.29 -7.87 3.56
C ASP A 87 -20.53 -7.53 2.08
N VAL A 88 -21.79 -7.65 1.65
CA VAL A 88 -22.24 -7.20 0.34
C VAL A 88 -23.01 -5.90 0.51
N LEU A 89 -22.58 -4.85 -0.18
CA LEU A 89 -23.11 -3.49 -0.06
C LEU A 89 -23.73 -3.03 -1.40
N ASP A 90 -24.72 -2.15 -1.33
CA ASP A 90 -25.30 -1.48 -2.50
C ASP A 90 -24.48 -0.26 -2.98
N ASP A 91 -24.97 0.42 -4.02
CA ASP A 91 -24.36 1.60 -4.62
C ASP A 91 -24.32 2.84 -3.71
N LYS A 92 -25.09 2.82 -2.63
CA LYS A 92 -25.13 3.86 -1.60
C LYS A 92 -24.33 3.46 -0.36
N GLY A 93 -23.74 2.26 -0.34
CA GLY A 93 -22.99 1.72 0.79
C GLY A 93 -23.87 1.09 1.88
N ASN A 94 -25.15 0.83 1.62
CA ASN A 94 -26.01 0.10 2.56
C ASN A 94 -25.70 -1.39 2.49
N LEU A 95 -25.74 -2.07 3.64
CA LEU A 95 -25.57 -3.51 3.72
C LEU A 95 -26.76 -4.24 3.11
N LEU A 96 -26.50 -5.02 2.05
CA LEU A 96 -27.45 -5.93 1.43
C LEU A 96 -27.47 -7.27 2.17
N GLN A 97 -26.28 -7.83 2.45
CA GLN A 97 -26.15 -9.10 3.16
C GLN A 97 -24.81 -9.21 3.89
N HIS A 98 -24.83 -9.81 5.07
CA HIS A 98 -23.65 -10.26 5.79
C HIS A 98 -23.56 -11.79 5.71
N ILE A 99 -22.47 -12.30 5.13
CA ILE A 99 -22.25 -13.73 4.92
C ILE A 99 -21.15 -14.19 5.86
N THR A 100 -21.42 -15.25 6.63
CA THR A 100 -20.46 -15.90 7.53
C THR A 100 -20.20 -17.31 7.05
N SER A 101 -18.95 -17.63 6.70
CA SER A 101 -18.58 -18.94 6.17
C SER A 101 -17.48 -19.60 7.01
N PRO A 102 -17.54 -20.92 7.27
CA PRO A 102 -16.42 -21.63 7.87
C PRO A 102 -15.24 -21.63 6.91
N MET A 103 -14.04 -21.44 7.44
CA MET A 103 -12.80 -21.46 6.67
C MET A 103 -11.96 -22.67 7.08
N ILE A 104 -11.48 -23.42 6.08
CA ILE A 104 -10.63 -24.60 6.26
C ILE A 104 -9.40 -24.38 5.39
N ASP A 105 -8.20 -24.53 5.95
CA ASP A 105 -6.92 -24.37 5.26
C ASP A 105 -6.82 -23.07 4.44
N GLY A 106 -7.25 -21.96 5.04
CA GLY A 106 -7.23 -20.64 4.41
C GLY A 106 -8.21 -20.48 3.23
N VAL A 107 -9.17 -21.38 3.03
CA VAL A 107 -10.14 -21.29 1.94
C VAL A 107 -11.59 -21.45 2.40
N THR A 108 -12.49 -20.80 1.67
CA THR A 108 -13.93 -20.98 1.83
C THR A 108 -14.68 -20.69 0.52
N ASN A 109 -15.92 -21.16 0.40
CA ASN A 109 -16.79 -20.88 -0.73
C ASN A 109 -18.05 -20.18 -0.23
N GLY A 110 -18.62 -19.31 -1.05
CA GLY A 110 -19.84 -18.60 -0.72
C GLY A 110 -20.60 -18.15 -1.96
N GLN A 111 -21.78 -17.59 -1.71
CA GLN A 111 -22.65 -17.06 -2.75
C GLN A 111 -23.45 -15.86 -2.25
N PHE A 112 -23.94 -15.06 -3.18
CA PHE A 112 -24.88 -13.97 -2.93
C PHE A 112 -25.94 -13.95 -4.03
N ASP A 113 -27.20 -14.02 -3.67
CA ASP A 113 -28.32 -13.92 -4.61
C ASP A 113 -28.71 -12.44 -4.77
N ILE A 114 -28.54 -11.91 -5.98
CA ILE A 114 -28.91 -10.52 -6.26
C ILE A 114 -30.45 -10.45 -6.30
N PRO A 115 -31.10 -9.58 -5.49
CA PRO A 115 -32.55 -9.45 -5.53
C PRO A 115 -33.05 -9.11 -6.94
N LEU A 116 -34.18 -9.70 -7.36
CA LEU A 116 -34.74 -9.51 -8.71
C LEU A 116 -35.11 -8.03 -8.95
N GLU A 117 -35.55 -7.36 -7.90
CA GLU A 117 -35.92 -5.95 -7.88
C GLU A 117 -34.73 -4.99 -7.73
N TYR A 118 -33.50 -5.50 -7.57
CA TYR A 118 -32.31 -4.67 -7.38
C TYR A 118 -32.13 -3.69 -8.55
N LYS A 119 -32.05 -2.39 -8.24
CA LYS A 119 -31.92 -1.30 -9.23
C LYS A 119 -30.56 -0.60 -9.23
N GLY A 120 -29.67 -0.96 -8.31
CA GLY A 120 -28.32 -0.41 -8.26
C GLY A 120 -27.49 -0.87 -9.47
N GLN A 121 -26.49 -0.06 -9.83
CA GLN A 121 -25.57 -0.38 -10.93
C GLN A 121 -24.43 -1.30 -10.48
N TYR A 122 -24.14 -1.33 -9.18
CA TYR A 122 -22.99 -2.04 -8.63
C TYR A 122 -23.32 -2.61 -7.26
N VAL A 123 -22.82 -3.81 -7.01
CA VAL A 123 -22.67 -4.35 -5.65
C VAL A 123 -21.20 -4.34 -5.26
N PHE A 124 -20.92 -4.09 -3.98
CA PHE A 124 -19.56 -4.05 -3.45
C PHE A 124 -19.38 -5.17 -2.45
N PHE A 125 -18.38 -6.01 -2.69
CA PHE A 125 -17.97 -7.06 -1.77
C PHE A 125 -16.84 -6.53 -0.91
N ARG A 126 -16.97 -6.66 0.41
CA ARG A 126 -15.89 -6.44 1.37
C ARG A 126 -15.68 -7.73 2.15
N ALA A 127 -14.48 -8.29 2.07
CA ALA A 127 -14.21 -9.62 2.59
C ALA A 127 -13.03 -9.62 3.57
N TYR A 128 -13.19 -10.31 4.70
CA TYR A 128 -12.26 -10.23 5.83
C TYR A 128 -12.40 -11.40 6.81
N THR A 129 -11.36 -11.62 7.60
CA THR A 129 -11.43 -12.34 8.89
C THR A 129 -11.51 -11.34 10.02
N ARG A 130 -11.85 -11.79 11.25
CA ARG A 130 -11.81 -10.89 12.42
C ARG A 130 -10.39 -10.37 12.67
N TRP A 131 -9.37 -11.18 12.42
CA TRP A 131 -7.98 -10.79 12.61
C TRP A 131 -7.59 -9.59 11.75
N MET A 132 -8.04 -9.56 10.49
CA MET A 132 -7.80 -8.43 9.58
C MET A 132 -8.36 -7.10 10.11
N LEU A 133 -9.40 -7.13 10.97
CA LEU A 133 -10.00 -5.92 11.55
C LEU A 133 -9.11 -5.26 12.61
N ASN A 134 -8.08 -5.94 13.07
CA ASN A 134 -7.10 -5.39 14.01
C ASN A 134 -6.06 -4.50 13.31
N PHE A 135 -6.09 -4.47 11.98
CA PHE A 135 -5.23 -3.67 11.14
C PHE A 135 -6.05 -2.60 10.41
N ASP A 136 -5.35 -1.78 9.62
CA ASP A 136 -5.96 -0.72 8.83
C ASP A 136 -6.95 -1.27 7.80
N SER A 137 -8.22 -0.88 7.93
CA SER A 137 -9.32 -1.35 7.08
C SER A 137 -9.15 -1.05 5.59
N ALA A 138 -8.23 -0.16 5.22
CA ALA A 138 -7.86 0.10 3.83
C ALA A 138 -7.27 -1.12 3.11
N PHE A 139 -6.81 -2.15 3.84
CA PHE A 139 -6.25 -3.38 3.29
C PHE A 139 -7.25 -4.54 3.23
N LEU A 140 -8.50 -4.33 3.66
CA LEU A 140 -9.54 -5.35 3.46
C LEU A 140 -9.81 -5.54 1.96
N PHE A 141 -10.04 -6.79 1.55
CA PHE A 141 -10.38 -7.07 0.17
C PHE A 141 -11.68 -6.38 -0.19
N THR A 142 -11.67 -5.57 -1.25
CA THR A 142 -12.88 -4.99 -1.82
C THR A 142 -12.96 -5.27 -3.31
N LYS A 143 -14.17 -5.58 -3.80
CA LYS A 143 -14.44 -5.72 -5.24
C LYS A 143 -15.78 -5.10 -5.58
N GLN A 144 -15.75 -4.19 -6.55
CA GLN A 144 -16.94 -3.68 -7.20
C GLN A 144 -17.35 -4.61 -8.34
N ILE A 145 -18.61 -5.02 -8.36
CA ILE A 145 -19.18 -5.90 -9.39
C ILE A 145 -20.35 -5.18 -10.06
N ARG A 146 -20.34 -5.15 -11.40
CA ARG A 146 -21.38 -4.46 -12.19
C ARG A 146 -22.65 -5.30 -12.31
N ILE A 147 -23.79 -4.64 -12.13
CA ILE A 147 -25.12 -5.19 -12.40
C ILE A 147 -25.64 -4.65 -13.75
N LEU A 148 -25.81 -5.55 -14.71
CA LEU A 148 -26.26 -5.30 -16.06
C LEU A 148 -27.77 -4.98 -16.09
N GLY A 149 -28.19 -4.21 -17.10
CA GLY A 149 -29.60 -3.84 -17.30
C GLY A 149 -30.11 -2.70 -16.42
N ASN A 150 -29.35 -2.29 -15.40
CA ASN A 150 -29.64 -1.16 -14.52
C ASN A 150 -28.92 0.14 -14.96
N ASP A 151 -28.41 0.19 -16.19
CA ASP A 151 -27.72 1.39 -16.68
C ASP A 151 -28.71 2.56 -16.78
N PRO A 152 -28.38 3.74 -16.21
CA PRO A 152 -29.22 4.91 -16.36
C PRO A 152 -29.28 5.28 -17.84
N LYS A 153 -30.49 5.60 -18.33
CA LYS A 153 -30.66 6.19 -19.67
C LYS A 153 -29.88 7.50 -19.70
N THR A 154 -28.67 7.47 -20.22
CA THR A 154 -27.74 8.59 -20.24
C THR A 154 -28.27 9.67 -21.18
N THR A 155 -28.96 10.66 -20.62
CA THR A 155 -29.48 11.85 -21.32
C THR A 155 -28.68 13.11 -20.98
N GLY A 156 -27.58 12.98 -20.23
CA GLY A 156 -26.73 14.10 -19.80
C GLY A 156 -25.34 14.10 -20.43
N ALA A 157 -24.71 15.28 -20.43
CA ALA A 157 -23.31 15.44 -20.79
C ALA A 157 -22.42 14.59 -19.87
N ARG A 158 -21.39 13.93 -20.43
CA ARG A 158 -20.42 13.18 -19.63
C ARG A 158 -19.79 14.11 -18.59
N PRO A 159 -19.71 13.71 -17.30
CA PRO A 159 -19.11 14.53 -16.27
C PRO A 159 -17.67 14.90 -16.66
N GLN A 160 -17.28 16.14 -16.39
CA GLN A 160 -15.92 16.58 -16.67
C GLN A 160 -14.94 15.83 -15.78
N THR A 161 -13.87 15.32 -16.38
CA THR A 161 -12.74 14.72 -15.69
C THR A 161 -11.97 15.81 -14.96
N ILE A 162 -11.80 15.68 -13.64
CA ILE A 162 -11.03 16.61 -12.81
C ILE A 162 -9.70 15.93 -12.52
N PRO A 163 -8.61 16.29 -13.22
CA PRO A 163 -7.31 15.69 -12.98
C PRO A 163 -6.68 16.28 -11.71
N THR A 164 -5.92 15.45 -11.02
CA THR A 164 -5.16 15.80 -9.82
C THR A 164 -3.72 15.33 -10.01
N LEU A 165 -2.77 16.05 -9.43
CA LEU A 165 -1.35 15.69 -9.40
C LEU A 165 -0.89 15.79 -7.95
N GLN A 166 -0.24 14.76 -7.43
CA GLN A 166 0.35 14.74 -6.11
C GLN A 166 1.82 14.33 -6.19
N PHE A 167 2.67 14.92 -5.34
CA PHE A 167 4.10 14.62 -5.25
C PHE A 167 4.46 13.90 -3.95
N PHE A 168 5.46 13.02 -4.04
CA PHE A 168 5.92 12.11 -3.01
C PHE A 168 7.46 12.13 -2.97
N PRO A 169 8.09 12.77 -1.97
CA PRO A 169 9.53 12.72 -1.79
C PRO A 169 9.95 11.29 -1.43
N GLU A 170 10.94 10.75 -2.14
CA GLU A 170 11.54 9.46 -1.81
C GLU A 170 12.15 9.51 -0.41
N GLY A 171 11.89 8.48 0.41
CA GLY A 171 12.32 8.46 1.81
C GLY A 171 11.32 9.11 2.78
N GLY A 172 10.22 9.69 2.29
CA GLY A 172 9.17 10.34 3.09
C GLY A 172 9.23 11.85 3.01
N ASP A 173 10.34 12.46 3.42
CA ASP A 173 10.52 13.91 3.43
C ASP A 173 11.70 14.34 2.53
N ALA A 174 11.54 15.48 1.85
CA ALA A 174 12.67 16.14 1.22
C ALA A 174 13.42 17.00 2.25
N VAL A 175 14.72 17.16 2.06
CA VAL A 175 15.59 17.93 2.98
C VAL A 175 16.39 18.96 2.18
N VAL A 176 16.43 20.19 2.67
CA VAL A 176 17.17 21.30 2.05
C VAL A 176 18.64 20.94 1.87
N GLY A 177 19.17 21.19 0.68
CA GLY A 177 20.56 20.91 0.33
C GLY A 177 20.88 19.45 0.00
N LEU A 178 19.92 18.53 0.16
CA LEU A 178 20.12 17.11 -0.15
C LEU A 178 19.42 16.71 -1.46
N PRO A 179 20.02 15.86 -2.31
CA PRO A 179 19.32 15.30 -3.47
C PRO A 179 18.04 14.58 -3.06
N ALA A 180 16.93 14.95 -3.70
CA ALA A 180 15.62 14.36 -3.47
C ALA A 180 14.97 13.97 -4.79
N LYS A 181 14.48 12.73 -4.86
CA LYS A 181 13.59 12.29 -5.94
C LYS A 181 12.16 12.58 -5.51
N TYR A 182 11.45 13.39 -6.27
CA TYR A 182 10.02 13.63 -6.09
C TYR A 182 9.28 12.80 -7.13
N ALA A 183 8.73 11.67 -6.71
CA ALA A 183 7.77 10.96 -7.53
C ALA A 183 6.46 11.74 -7.58
N PHE A 184 5.68 11.56 -8.64
CA PHE A 184 4.35 12.12 -8.72
C PHE A 184 3.36 11.10 -9.27
N LYS A 185 2.09 11.30 -8.93
CA LYS A 185 0.95 10.52 -9.41
C LYS A 185 -0.12 11.48 -9.91
N ALA A 186 -0.56 11.28 -11.14
CA ALA A 186 -1.60 12.06 -11.80
C ALA A 186 -2.81 11.19 -12.14
N ASN A 187 -3.96 11.48 -11.52
CA ASN A 187 -5.19 10.71 -11.68
C ASN A 187 -6.41 11.63 -11.81
N ASP A 188 -7.48 11.14 -12.42
CA ASP A 188 -8.80 11.79 -12.34
C ASP A 188 -9.50 11.49 -11.00
N GLN A 189 -10.69 12.05 -10.81
CA GLN A 189 -11.47 11.88 -9.59
C GLN A 189 -11.91 10.43 -9.31
N TRP A 190 -11.80 9.53 -10.29
CA TRP A 190 -12.14 8.11 -10.17
C TRP A 190 -10.89 7.23 -10.05
N GLY A 191 -9.71 7.83 -9.84
CA GLY A 191 -8.46 7.12 -9.70
C GLY A 191 -7.85 6.63 -11.02
N LYS A 192 -8.44 7.00 -12.17
CA LYS A 192 -7.89 6.61 -13.48
C LYS A 192 -6.67 7.48 -13.81
N PRO A 193 -5.58 6.90 -14.32
CA PRO A 193 -4.39 7.66 -14.66
C PRO A 193 -4.61 8.74 -15.73
N VAL A 194 -3.97 9.89 -15.55
CA VAL A 194 -3.95 11.01 -16.49
C VAL A 194 -2.51 11.28 -16.91
N LYS A 195 -2.25 11.37 -18.22
CA LYS A 195 -0.92 11.79 -18.70
C LYS A 195 -0.77 13.31 -18.51
N VAL A 196 0.37 13.70 -17.98
CA VAL A 196 0.72 15.10 -17.72
C VAL A 196 2.10 15.44 -18.25
N LYS A 197 2.28 16.71 -18.61
CA LYS A 197 3.58 17.31 -18.94
C LYS A 197 3.65 18.74 -18.41
N GLY A 198 4.82 19.20 -17.99
CA GLY A 198 4.92 20.53 -17.37
C GLY A 198 6.32 20.90 -16.89
N THR A 199 6.39 21.98 -16.13
CA THR A 199 7.62 22.53 -15.56
C THR A 199 7.45 22.80 -14.07
N ILE A 200 8.50 22.62 -13.30
CA ILE A 200 8.58 23.01 -11.90
C ILE A 200 9.27 24.37 -11.83
N THR A 201 8.66 25.31 -11.12
CA THR A 201 9.21 26.64 -10.87
C THR A 201 9.43 26.87 -9.38
N ASP A 202 10.42 27.68 -9.04
CA ASP A 202 10.60 28.19 -7.68
C ASP A 202 9.63 29.35 -7.36
N ALA A 203 9.77 29.96 -6.18
CA ALA A 203 8.94 31.06 -5.72
C ALA A 203 9.09 32.34 -6.58
N GLN A 204 10.18 32.45 -7.35
CA GLN A 204 10.46 33.57 -8.25
C GLN A 204 9.98 33.30 -9.68
N GLY A 205 9.38 32.13 -9.93
CA GLY A 205 8.92 31.72 -11.26
C GLY A 205 10.03 31.20 -12.17
N LYS A 206 11.25 31.01 -11.66
CA LYS A 206 12.35 30.43 -12.44
C LYS A 206 12.12 28.92 -12.58
N VAL A 207 12.25 28.42 -13.81
CA VAL A 207 12.16 26.99 -14.10
C VAL A 207 13.36 26.25 -13.50
N VAL A 208 13.07 25.22 -12.70
CA VAL A 208 14.06 24.36 -12.04
C VAL A 208 14.21 23.05 -12.82
N ASP A 209 13.10 22.45 -13.26
CA ASP A 209 13.09 21.21 -14.03
C ASP A 209 11.74 21.03 -14.77
N SER A 210 11.61 19.92 -15.51
CA SER A 210 10.41 19.50 -16.23
C SER A 210 9.85 18.20 -15.68
N ILE A 211 8.54 18.00 -15.84
CA ILE A 211 7.85 16.76 -15.50
C ILE A 211 7.14 16.21 -16.72
N ARG A 212 7.11 14.87 -16.85
CA ARG A 212 6.34 14.13 -17.84
C ARG A 212 5.96 12.76 -17.30
N THR A 213 4.75 12.31 -17.59
CA THR A 213 4.33 10.95 -17.23
C THR A 213 5.25 9.91 -17.88
N ILE A 214 5.73 8.98 -17.06
CA ILE A 214 6.55 7.83 -17.47
C ILE A 214 5.64 6.61 -17.63
N HIS A 215 4.76 6.35 -16.66
CA HIS A 215 3.89 5.17 -16.66
C HIS A 215 2.60 5.43 -15.89
N ASN A 216 1.44 5.17 -16.50
CA ASN A 216 0.13 5.21 -15.82
C ASN A 216 -0.04 6.42 -14.88
N GLY A 217 0.16 7.64 -15.42
CA GLY A 217 0.01 8.88 -14.66
C GLY A 217 1.14 9.16 -13.66
N MET A 218 2.07 8.23 -13.48
CA MET A 218 3.22 8.37 -12.59
C MET A 218 4.49 8.80 -13.32
N GLY A 219 5.36 9.47 -12.59
CA GLY A 219 6.71 9.83 -13.02
C GLY A 219 7.51 10.33 -11.83
N TYR A 220 8.69 10.87 -12.08
CA TYR A 220 9.49 11.53 -11.05
C TYR A 220 10.37 12.62 -11.64
N VAL A 221 10.90 13.45 -10.73
CA VAL A 221 11.95 14.43 -10.99
C VAL A 221 12.99 14.32 -9.88
N VAL A 222 14.25 14.64 -10.16
CA VAL A 222 15.33 14.67 -9.17
C VAL A 222 15.85 16.08 -9.07
N MET A 223 15.82 16.65 -7.86
CA MET A 223 16.28 18.01 -7.62
C MET A 223 16.85 18.16 -6.21
N ILE A 224 17.62 19.22 -5.99
CA ILE A 224 18.13 19.59 -4.67
C ILE A 224 17.31 20.80 -4.20
N PRO A 225 16.39 20.65 -3.23
CA PRO A 225 15.61 21.77 -2.74
C PRO A 225 16.50 22.74 -1.96
N ASN A 226 16.30 24.04 -2.14
CA ASN A 226 17.10 25.10 -1.50
C ASN A 226 16.35 25.83 -0.37
N GLY A 227 15.20 25.30 0.06
CA GLY A 227 14.31 25.92 1.05
C GLY A 227 13.20 26.78 0.45
N SER A 228 13.22 27.04 -0.86
CA SER A 228 12.11 27.69 -1.58
C SER A 228 10.88 26.78 -1.68
N THR A 229 9.70 27.38 -1.85
CA THR A 229 8.50 26.64 -2.24
C THR A 229 8.49 26.42 -3.75
N TYR A 230 8.22 25.19 -4.19
CA TYR A 230 8.17 24.84 -5.61
C TYR A 230 6.74 24.57 -6.07
N THR A 231 6.45 24.97 -7.31
CA THR A 231 5.15 24.75 -7.96
C THR A 231 5.34 24.06 -9.30
N ALA A 232 4.63 22.97 -9.52
CA ALA A 232 4.51 22.35 -10.83
C ALA A 232 3.38 23.02 -11.62
N ASN A 233 3.72 23.56 -12.79
CA ASN A 233 2.78 24.07 -13.78
C ASN A 233 2.68 23.02 -14.89
N TRP A 234 1.53 22.38 -15.04
CA TRP A 234 1.36 21.20 -15.88
C TRP A 234 0.10 21.24 -16.72
N LYS A 235 0.09 20.45 -17.79
CA LYS A 235 -1.05 20.26 -18.68
C LYS A 235 -1.47 18.81 -18.69
N ASP A 236 -2.77 18.58 -18.75
CA ASP A 236 -3.36 17.25 -18.94
C ASP A 236 -3.41 16.85 -20.43
N GLU A 237 -4.00 15.69 -20.72
CA GLU A 237 -4.18 15.16 -22.08
C GLU A 237 -5.05 16.05 -22.99
N LYS A 238 -5.84 16.95 -22.40
CA LYS A 238 -6.69 17.91 -23.11
C LYS A 238 -6.00 19.28 -23.26
N GLU A 239 -4.71 19.36 -22.93
CA GLU A 239 -3.89 20.57 -22.93
C GLU A 239 -4.41 21.67 -21.97
N VAL A 240 -5.27 21.33 -21.01
CA VAL A 240 -5.75 22.25 -19.98
C VAL A 240 -4.66 22.43 -18.94
N GLY A 241 -4.37 23.70 -18.58
CA GLY A 241 -3.33 24.06 -17.62
C GLY A 241 -3.80 23.96 -16.17
N HIS A 242 -2.94 23.40 -15.32
CA HIS A 242 -3.16 23.17 -13.90
C HIS A 242 -1.88 23.50 -13.10
N THR A 243 -2.02 23.68 -11.79
CA THR A 243 -0.89 23.96 -10.89
C THR A 243 -0.96 23.14 -9.62
N THR A 244 0.17 22.60 -9.17
CA THR A 244 0.29 21.81 -7.94
C THR A 244 1.54 22.22 -7.17
N LYS A 245 1.41 22.46 -5.86
CA LYS A 245 2.57 22.73 -5.00
C LYS A 245 3.29 21.42 -4.64
N LEU A 246 4.62 21.45 -4.63
CA LEU A 246 5.43 20.35 -4.12
C LEU A 246 5.47 20.40 -2.58
N PRO A 247 5.66 19.25 -1.90
CA PRO A 247 5.93 19.19 -0.47
C PRO A 247 7.11 20.06 -0.08
N VAL A 248 6.97 20.77 1.04
CA VAL A 248 8.02 21.65 1.56
C VAL A 248 9.18 20.80 2.09
N ALA A 249 10.40 21.14 1.70
CA ALA A 249 11.60 20.47 2.20
C ALA A 249 11.89 20.91 3.65
N LYS A 250 12.26 19.95 4.50
CA LYS A 250 12.69 20.22 5.87
C LYS A 250 14.08 20.84 5.89
N ALA A 251 14.36 21.67 6.89
CA ALA A 251 15.68 22.25 7.10
C ALA A 251 16.74 21.20 7.50
N SER A 252 16.31 20.10 8.12
CA SER A 252 17.17 19.03 8.64
C SER A 252 16.48 17.67 8.50
N GLY A 253 17.28 16.61 8.35
CA GLY A 253 16.81 15.24 8.25
C GLY A 253 17.72 14.35 7.40
N ALA A 254 17.18 13.21 6.99
CA ALA A 254 17.81 12.29 6.06
C ALA A 254 16.96 12.14 4.79
N SER A 255 17.62 12.00 3.65
CA SER A 255 17.04 11.66 2.34
C SER A 255 17.51 10.26 1.96
N LEU A 256 16.58 9.32 1.91
CA LEU A 256 16.83 7.93 1.52
C LEU A 256 16.44 7.74 0.05
N GLN A 257 17.35 7.17 -0.73
CA GLN A 257 17.10 6.76 -2.11
C GLN A 257 17.43 5.28 -2.28
N VAL A 258 16.60 4.57 -3.03
CA VAL A 258 16.85 3.17 -3.41
C VAL A 258 16.76 3.04 -4.92
N GLN A 259 17.83 2.54 -5.53
CA GLN A 259 17.90 2.21 -6.94
C GLN A 259 17.72 0.71 -7.14
N VAL A 260 16.82 0.36 -8.06
CA VAL A 260 16.58 -1.01 -8.53
C VAL A 260 17.52 -1.30 -9.71
N SER A 261 18.32 -2.36 -9.62
CA SER A 261 19.22 -2.81 -10.70
C SER A 261 19.34 -4.33 -10.66
N GLY A 262 18.53 -5.02 -11.48
CA GLY A 262 18.38 -6.48 -11.42
C GLY A 262 18.06 -6.95 -10.00
N ASN A 263 18.82 -7.93 -9.51
CA ASN A 263 18.69 -8.52 -8.18
C ASN A 263 19.47 -7.78 -7.09
N ILE A 264 19.82 -6.51 -7.31
CA ILE A 264 20.50 -5.68 -6.32
C ILE A 264 19.64 -4.44 -6.05
N ARG A 265 19.49 -4.11 -4.76
CA ARG A 265 18.96 -2.81 -4.32
C ARG A 265 20.11 -1.99 -3.76
N ARG A 266 20.43 -0.88 -4.43
CA ARG A 266 21.46 0.06 -3.97
C ARG A 266 20.77 1.17 -3.22
N PHE A 267 21.09 1.32 -1.94
CA PHE A 267 20.56 2.40 -1.13
C PHE A 267 21.62 3.48 -0.87
N GLN A 268 21.16 4.71 -0.81
CA GLN A 268 21.95 5.87 -0.43
C GLN A 268 21.13 6.72 0.55
N VAL A 269 21.70 6.99 1.73
CA VAL A 269 21.16 7.89 2.73
C VAL A 269 22.05 9.12 2.76
N ASN A 270 21.52 10.26 2.30
CA ASN A 270 22.15 11.56 2.51
C ASN A 270 21.55 12.16 3.79
N TYR A 271 22.31 12.93 4.55
CA TYR A 271 21.83 13.54 5.79
C TYR A 271 22.38 14.95 5.99
N SER A 272 21.65 15.76 6.73
CA SER A 272 22.07 17.13 7.06
C SER A 272 23.20 17.12 8.10
N PRO A 273 24.09 18.14 8.10
CA PRO A 273 25.22 18.19 9.04
C PRO A 273 24.81 18.16 10.52
N ASP A 274 23.68 18.78 10.88
CA ASP A 274 23.16 18.79 12.23
C ASP A 274 22.63 17.40 12.66
N LEU A 275 22.07 16.62 11.72
CA LEU A 275 21.67 15.23 11.98
C LEU A 275 22.89 14.35 12.25
N ALA A 276 23.96 14.52 11.47
CA ALA A 276 25.23 13.82 11.69
C ALA A 276 25.89 14.21 13.03
N ALA A 277 25.85 15.49 13.40
CA ALA A 277 26.36 15.95 14.69
C ALA A 277 25.57 15.36 15.87
N ALA A 278 24.26 15.17 15.72
CA ALA A 278 23.41 14.57 16.75
C ALA A 278 23.51 13.03 16.79
N ASN A 279 23.86 12.39 15.68
CA ASN A 279 23.86 10.94 15.51
C ASN A 279 25.17 10.49 14.90
N ASP A 280 26.03 9.84 15.69
CA ASP A 280 27.32 9.29 15.24
C ASP A 280 27.16 8.00 14.41
N THR A 281 25.99 7.36 14.48
CA THR A 281 25.64 6.13 13.76
C THR A 281 24.21 6.20 13.24
N LEU A 282 23.98 5.67 12.03
CA LEU A 282 22.66 5.35 11.49
C LEU A 282 22.50 3.84 11.35
N HIS A 283 21.29 3.36 11.62
CA HIS A 283 20.91 1.96 11.42
C HIS A 283 19.93 1.86 10.25
N ILE A 284 20.23 1.04 9.26
CA ILE A 284 19.35 0.77 8.12
C ILE A 284 18.88 -0.67 8.25
N ILE A 285 17.58 -0.85 8.43
CA ILE A 285 16.94 -2.17 8.51
C ILE A 285 16.10 -2.38 7.25
N GLY A 286 16.23 -3.57 6.67
CA GLY A 286 15.30 -4.08 5.67
C GLY A 286 14.29 -5.02 6.31
N THR A 287 13.00 -4.81 6.07
CA THR A 287 11.96 -5.74 6.48
C THR A 287 11.13 -6.26 5.31
N MET A 288 10.74 -7.54 5.36
CA MET A 288 9.80 -8.19 4.45
C MET A 288 8.85 -9.04 5.27
N TYR A 289 7.55 -8.94 5.02
CA TYR A 289 6.54 -9.67 5.81
C TYR A 289 6.71 -9.48 7.32
N GLN A 290 7.09 -8.26 7.75
CA GLN A 290 7.43 -7.89 9.14
C GLN A 290 8.74 -8.49 9.70
N HIS A 291 9.38 -9.43 9.01
CA HIS A 291 10.67 -9.99 9.41
C HIS A 291 11.83 -9.09 8.97
N GLU A 292 12.84 -8.96 9.83
CA GLU A 292 14.12 -8.37 9.44
C GLU A 292 14.85 -9.30 8.46
N VAL A 293 15.20 -8.77 7.29
CA VAL A 293 15.96 -9.49 6.26
C VAL A 293 17.40 -9.00 6.11
N PHE A 294 17.69 -7.78 6.53
CA PHE A 294 19.06 -7.29 6.66
C PHE A 294 19.15 -6.12 7.64
N ARG A 295 20.36 -5.88 8.15
CA ARG A 295 20.70 -4.71 8.93
C ARG A 295 22.09 -4.20 8.61
N VAL A 296 22.22 -2.88 8.51
CA VAL A 296 23.49 -2.19 8.31
C VAL A 296 23.58 -1.02 9.27
N SER A 297 24.62 -1.00 10.11
CA SER A 297 24.95 0.15 10.96
C SER A 297 26.19 0.84 10.40
N LYS A 298 26.11 2.14 10.09
CA LYS A 298 27.28 2.91 9.62
C LYS A 298 27.43 4.21 10.38
N ALA A 299 28.67 4.59 10.61
CA ALA A 299 29.01 5.88 11.18
C ALA A 299 28.61 7.03 10.22
N THR A 300 28.27 8.18 10.79
CA THR A 300 27.92 9.42 10.06
C THR A 300 29.13 10.34 9.85
N SER A 301 30.33 9.77 9.79
CA SER A 301 31.59 10.53 9.63
C SER A 301 31.80 11.13 8.24
N GLY A 302 30.92 10.87 7.28
CA GLY A 302 30.93 11.45 5.93
C GLY A 302 29.69 12.30 5.67
N ASN A 303 29.30 12.43 4.40
CA ASN A 303 28.08 13.14 3.99
C ASN A 303 26.92 12.20 3.62
N GLU A 304 27.23 10.90 3.48
CA GLU A 304 26.27 9.90 3.03
C GLU A 304 26.62 8.51 3.59
N VAL A 305 25.61 7.63 3.61
CA VAL A 305 25.75 6.20 3.87
C VAL A 305 25.21 5.44 2.67
N LYS A 306 26.05 4.59 2.08
CA LYS A 306 25.70 3.76 0.91
C LYS A 306 25.78 2.27 1.21
N GLY A 307 24.96 1.48 0.54
CA GLY A 307 25.04 0.03 0.57
C GLY A 307 24.37 -0.63 -0.62
N ALA A 308 24.61 -1.93 -0.76
CA ALA A 308 23.99 -2.77 -1.79
C ALA A 308 23.45 -4.03 -1.11
N VAL A 309 22.20 -4.37 -1.41
CA VAL A 309 21.50 -5.53 -0.87
C VAL A 309 21.20 -6.47 -2.03
N PRO A 310 21.87 -7.63 -2.11
CA PRO A 310 21.45 -8.71 -2.99
C PRO A 310 20.05 -9.22 -2.58
N THR A 311 19.17 -9.46 -3.55
CA THR A 311 17.78 -9.85 -3.30
C THR A 311 17.43 -11.25 -3.75
N GLU A 312 18.39 -12.02 -4.28
CA GLU A 312 18.15 -13.36 -4.84
C GLU A 312 17.69 -14.38 -3.79
N SER A 313 18.16 -14.24 -2.55
CA SER A 313 17.78 -15.11 -1.44
C SER A 313 16.55 -14.64 -0.67
N LEU A 314 15.98 -13.48 -1.05
CA LEU A 314 14.80 -12.93 -0.39
C LEU A 314 13.53 -13.51 -1.03
N PRO A 315 12.41 -13.61 -0.29
CA PRO A 315 11.14 -14.02 -0.91
C PRO A 315 10.65 -12.92 -1.88
N THR A 316 9.77 -13.27 -2.82
CA THR A 316 9.00 -12.26 -3.57
C THR A 316 8.11 -11.47 -2.61
N GLY A 317 8.09 -10.14 -2.74
CA GLY A 317 7.25 -9.25 -1.92
C GLY A 317 7.79 -7.84 -1.76
N LEU A 318 7.23 -7.09 -0.80
CA LEU A 318 7.65 -5.72 -0.48
C LEU A 318 8.81 -5.73 0.50
N LEU A 319 9.94 -5.15 0.08
CA LEU A 319 11.11 -4.85 0.89
C LEU A 319 11.06 -3.41 1.39
N THR A 320 10.93 -3.22 2.68
CA THR A 320 10.91 -1.89 3.31
C THR A 320 12.27 -1.56 3.89
N PHE A 321 12.90 -0.49 3.39
CA PHE A 321 14.10 0.09 3.96
C PHE A 321 13.69 1.14 5.00
N THR A 322 14.11 0.99 6.25
CA THR A 322 13.91 1.99 7.30
C THR A 322 15.25 2.46 7.83
N VAL A 323 15.47 3.77 7.83
CA VAL A 323 16.64 4.41 8.46
C VAL A 323 16.24 4.85 9.85
N PHE A 324 17.02 4.43 10.84
CA PHE A 324 16.90 4.85 12.23
C PHE A 324 18.11 5.66 12.65
N ASP A 325 17.86 6.61 13.55
CA ASP A 325 18.89 7.35 14.26
C ASP A 325 19.56 6.49 15.36
N LYS A 326 20.52 7.05 16.10
CA LYS A 326 21.24 6.31 17.16
C LYS A 326 20.35 5.88 18.34
N LYS A 327 19.15 6.45 18.44
CA LYS A 327 18.14 6.17 19.48
C LYS A 327 17.07 5.20 18.99
N TRP A 328 17.24 4.63 17.80
CA TRP A 328 16.27 3.74 17.14
C TRP A 328 14.94 4.43 16.84
N ILE A 329 14.97 5.73 16.56
CA ILE A 329 13.82 6.49 16.04
C ILE A 329 13.90 6.48 14.52
N PRO A 330 12.86 6.06 13.79
CA PRO A 330 12.89 6.03 12.34
C PRO A 330 12.82 7.46 11.78
N ILE A 331 13.67 7.74 10.78
CA ILE A 331 13.85 9.08 10.20
C ILE A 331 13.61 9.13 8.69
N ALA A 332 13.68 7.99 7.99
CA ALA A 332 13.32 7.88 6.58
C ALA A 332 12.89 6.44 6.25
N GLU A 333 11.95 6.27 5.31
CA GLU A 333 11.48 4.96 4.88
C GLU A 333 11.28 4.88 3.36
N ARG A 334 11.62 3.75 2.76
CA ARG A 334 11.45 3.48 1.33
C ARG A 334 11.07 2.03 1.09
N VAL A 335 9.87 1.81 0.55
CA VAL A 335 9.42 0.50 0.10
C VAL A 335 9.98 0.23 -1.30
N SER A 336 10.45 -0.97 -1.58
CA SER A 336 10.85 -1.46 -2.91
C SER A 336 10.21 -2.84 -3.12
N PHE A 337 9.92 -3.23 -4.35
CA PHE A 337 9.44 -4.59 -4.63
C PHE A 337 10.60 -5.53 -4.98
N VAL A 338 10.57 -6.77 -4.51
CA VAL A 338 11.45 -7.88 -4.92
C VAL A 338 10.59 -8.91 -5.64
N ASN A 339 10.96 -9.26 -6.88
CA ASN A 339 10.26 -10.25 -7.69
C ASN A 339 11.22 -11.36 -8.09
N ASN A 340 11.21 -12.47 -7.36
CA ASN A 340 11.99 -13.66 -7.65
C ASN A 340 11.15 -14.77 -8.31
N GLU A 341 9.85 -14.52 -8.53
CA GLU A 341 8.89 -15.44 -9.17
C GLU A 341 8.74 -16.80 -8.44
N ASP A 342 9.21 -16.89 -7.19
CA ASP A 342 9.19 -18.08 -6.32
C ASP A 342 7.79 -18.43 -5.77
N LEU A 343 6.81 -17.54 -5.94
CA LEU A 343 5.43 -17.71 -5.49
C LEU A 343 4.44 -17.91 -6.65
N ILE A 344 4.91 -18.00 -7.89
CA ILE A 344 4.06 -18.12 -9.08
C ILE A 344 4.27 -19.49 -9.71
N PHE A 345 3.20 -20.28 -9.75
CA PHE A 345 3.16 -21.54 -10.47
C PHE A 345 2.23 -21.43 -11.67
N LYS A 346 2.71 -21.84 -12.86
CA LYS A 346 1.89 -21.93 -14.08
C LYS A 346 1.49 -23.38 -14.29
N PRO A 347 0.21 -23.75 -14.05
CA PRO A 347 -0.25 -25.11 -14.27
C PRO A 347 -0.20 -25.46 -15.76
N GLU A 348 0.08 -26.73 -16.05
CA GLU A 348 -0.15 -27.24 -17.39
C GLU A 348 -1.66 -27.34 -17.59
N PHE A 349 -2.11 -26.76 -18.71
CA PHE A 349 -3.51 -26.72 -19.09
C PHE A 349 -3.65 -27.31 -20.48
N GLU A 350 -4.37 -28.41 -20.58
CA GLU A 350 -4.60 -29.12 -21.84
C GLU A 350 -6.10 -29.29 -22.04
N VAL A 351 -6.61 -28.90 -23.21
CA VAL A 351 -7.97 -29.25 -23.59
C VAL A 351 -7.92 -30.53 -24.41
N GLN A 352 -8.31 -31.63 -23.78
CA GLN A 352 -8.28 -32.96 -24.38
C GLN A 352 -9.41 -33.15 -25.38
N HIS A 353 -10.56 -32.52 -25.12
CA HIS A 353 -11.71 -32.58 -26.01
C HIS A 353 -12.54 -31.31 -25.94
N TRP A 354 -12.81 -30.72 -27.11
CA TRP A 354 -13.77 -29.65 -27.30
C TRP A 354 -15.04 -30.18 -27.94
N GLY A 355 -16.15 -30.06 -27.22
CA GLY A 355 -17.48 -30.31 -27.75
C GLY A 355 -17.95 -29.12 -28.59
N LEU A 356 -18.05 -29.28 -29.91
CA LEU A 356 -18.43 -28.19 -30.84
C LEU A 356 -19.94 -27.91 -30.91
N ASN A 357 -20.76 -28.73 -30.25
CA ASN A 357 -22.22 -28.60 -30.28
C ASN A 357 -22.75 -28.09 -28.94
N LYS A 358 -23.97 -27.53 -28.96
CA LYS A 358 -24.67 -27.09 -27.75
C LYS A 358 -24.76 -28.24 -26.74
N ARG A 359 -24.26 -28.01 -25.52
CA ARG A 359 -24.20 -28.98 -24.40
C ARG A 359 -23.32 -30.22 -24.66
N ALA A 360 -22.41 -30.15 -25.63
CA ALA A 360 -21.43 -31.22 -25.81
C ALA A 360 -20.45 -31.27 -24.63
N ARG A 361 -19.94 -32.47 -24.35
CA ARG A 361 -18.93 -32.71 -23.32
C ARG A 361 -17.65 -31.96 -23.69
N ASN A 362 -17.01 -31.35 -22.71
CA ASN A 362 -15.65 -30.82 -22.82
C ASN A 362 -14.79 -31.53 -21.79
N GLU A 363 -13.54 -31.82 -22.14
CA GLU A 363 -12.57 -32.45 -21.24
C GLU A 363 -11.34 -31.56 -21.15
N ILE A 364 -11.07 -31.08 -19.93
CA ILE A 364 -9.95 -30.21 -19.60
C ILE A 364 -9.11 -30.94 -18.57
N LYS A 365 -7.81 -31.08 -18.86
CA LYS A 365 -6.82 -31.61 -17.95
C LYS A 365 -5.96 -30.48 -17.41
N ILE A 366 -5.86 -30.43 -16.08
CA ILE A 366 -5.00 -29.49 -15.35
C ILE A 366 -4.01 -30.34 -14.56
N SER A 367 -2.72 -30.17 -14.82
CA SER A 367 -1.66 -30.88 -14.10
C SER A 367 -0.98 -29.94 -13.11
N LEU A 368 -0.85 -30.41 -11.86
CA LEU A 368 -0.08 -29.77 -10.80
C LEU A 368 1.07 -30.71 -10.36
N PRO A 369 2.21 -30.19 -9.90
CA PRO A 369 3.25 -30.98 -9.24
C PRO A 369 2.70 -31.59 -7.95
N ASP A 370 3.10 -32.83 -7.65
CA ASP A 370 2.70 -33.52 -6.41
C ASP A 370 3.15 -32.79 -5.14
N SER A 371 4.18 -31.94 -5.25
CA SER A 371 4.65 -31.09 -4.14
C SER A 371 3.71 -29.93 -3.81
N LEU A 372 2.74 -29.61 -4.68
CA LEU A 372 1.81 -28.52 -4.50
C LEU A 372 0.49 -29.03 -3.93
N VAL A 373 0.32 -28.87 -2.62
CA VAL A 373 -1.00 -29.03 -1.99
C VAL A 373 -1.74 -27.70 -2.15
N GLY A 374 -2.85 -27.70 -2.89
CA GLY A 374 -3.54 -26.45 -3.22
C GLY A 374 -5.01 -26.63 -3.54
N SER A 375 -5.76 -25.54 -3.36
CA SER A 375 -7.20 -25.50 -3.59
C SER A 375 -7.51 -24.77 -4.90
N LEU A 376 -7.92 -25.49 -5.94
CA LEU A 376 -8.23 -24.90 -7.24
C LEU A 376 -9.66 -24.37 -7.31
N SER A 377 -9.89 -23.37 -8.18
CA SER A 377 -11.23 -22.99 -8.64
C SER A 377 -11.19 -22.67 -10.12
N ILE A 378 -12.31 -22.95 -10.81
CA ILE A 378 -12.47 -22.76 -12.25
C ILE A 378 -13.80 -22.06 -12.46
N ALA A 379 -13.79 -21.03 -13.31
CA ALA A 379 -14.98 -20.34 -13.76
C ALA A 379 -15.11 -20.51 -15.28
N VAL A 380 -16.30 -20.89 -15.75
CA VAL A 380 -16.63 -20.97 -17.17
C VAL A 380 -17.68 -19.91 -17.45
N THR A 381 -17.28 -18.88 -18.19
CA THR A 381 -18.04 -17.65 -18.37
C THR A 381 -18.22 -17.36 -19.86
N ASP A 382 -19.34 -16.73 -20.21
CA ASP A 382 -19.58 -16.28 -21.58
C ASP A 382 -18.64 -15.12 -21.92
N GLU A 383 -17.94 -15.21 -23.06
CA GLU A 383 -17.00 -14.18 -23.52
C GLU A 383 -17.68 -12.80 -23.69
N ALA A 384 -18.98 -12.77 -24.00
CA ALA A 384 -19.73 -11.54 -24.21
C ALA A 384 -19.87 -10.67 -22.94
N ILE A 385 -19.72 -11.26 -21.75
CA ILE A 385 -19.71 -10.52 -20.47
C ILE A 385 -18.43 -9.66 -20.34
N GLY A 386 -17.39 -10.01 -21.10
CA GLY A 386 -16.08 -9.37 -21.06
C GLY A 386 -15.19 -9.91 -19.96
N LYS A 387 -13.91 -9.51 -20.02
CA LYS A 387 -12.87 -9.93 -19.08
C LYS A 387 -12.23 -8.71 -18.44
N ASP A 388 -12.24 -8.66 -17.11
CA ASP A 388 -11.39 -7.75 -16.34
C ASP A 388 -10.09 -8.48 -15.99
N SER A 389 -8.99 -8.07 -16.62
CA SER A 389 -7.64 -8.56 -16.31
C SER A 389 -6.78 -7.50 -15.63
N SER A 390 -7.39 -6.45 -15.06
CA SER A 390 -6.66 -5.37 -14.40
C SER A 390 -6.06 -5.82 -13.06
N GLN A 391 -6.68 -6.78 -12.38
CA GLN A 391 -6.19 -7.39 -11.15
C GLN A 391 -6.44 -8.91 -11.15
N ASN A 392 -5.62 -9.65 -10.41
CA ASN A 392 -5.76 -11.07 -10.14
C ASN A 392 -5.20 -11.42 -8.75
N ILE A 393 -5.27 -12.71 -8.38
CA ILE A 393 -4.79 -13.20 -7.07
C ILE A 393 -3.32 -12.87 -6.81
N ILE A 394 -2.47 -12.95 -7.83
CA ILE A 394 -1.02 -12.65 -7.73
C ILE A 394 -0.84 -11.16 -7.42
N SER A 395 -1.40 -10.27 -8.24
CA SER A 395 -1.27 -8.84 -8.03
C SER A 395 -1.94 -8.37 -6.74
N HIS A 396 -2.98 -9.06 -6.29
CA HIS A 396 -3.64 -8.69 -5.06
C HIS A 396 -2.82 -9.08 -3.84
N LEU A 397 -2.47 -10.36 -3.70
CA LEU A 397 -1.77 -10.88 -2.53
C LEU A 397 -0.32 -10.40 -2.42
N LEU A 398 0.36 -10.17 -3.54
CA LEU A 398 1.75 -9.70 -3.53
C LEU A 398 1.89 -8.18 -3.49
N LEU A 399 0.89 -7.42 -3.98
CA LEU A 399 1.02 -5.98 -4.17
C LEU A 399 -0.12 -5.19 -3.53
N THR A 400 -1.35 -5.24 -4.06
CA THR A 400 -2.38 -4.24 -3.70
C THR A 400 -2.95 -4.42 -2.30
N SER A 401 -2.76 -5.56 -1.66
CA SER A 401 -3.12 -5.78 -0.25
C SER A 401 -2.09 -5.21 0.74
N GLU A 402 -0.94 -4.74 0.27
CA GLU A 402 0.17 -4.24 1.10
C GLU A 402 0.42 -2.73 0.96
N ILE A 403 -0.14 -2.10 -0.08
CA ILE A 403 -0.01 -0.66 -0.35
C ILE A 403 -1.37 0.01 -0.42
N ARG A 404 -1.42 1.30 -0.07
CA ARG A 404 -2.68 2.05 -0.03
C ARG A 404 -3.06 2.55 -1.43
N GLY A 405 -4.37 2.57 -1.65
CA GLY A 405 -4.99 3.13 -2.85
C GLY A 405 -4.93 2.20 -4.06
N ASP A 406 -5.77 2.49 -5.04
CA ASP A 406 -5.93 1.62 -6.20
C ASP A 406 -4.76 1.71 -7.18
N VAL A 407 -4.11 0.58 -7.41
CA VAL A 407 -3.09 0.44 -8.45
C VAL A 407 -3.76 0.09 -9.77
N TYR A 408 -3.74 1.03 -10.70
CA TYR A 408 -4.29 0.84 -12.04
C TYR A 408 -3.56 -0.30 -12.79
N ASN A 409 -4.33 -1.27 -13.31
CA ASN A 409 -3.83 -2.44 -14.02
C ASN A 409 -2.73 -3.21 -13.27
N ALA A 410 -2.91 -3.45 -11.97
CA ALA A 410 -1.94 -4.12 -11.10
C ALA A 410 -1.42 -5.47 -11.63
N ALA A 411 -2.26 -6.27 -12.30
CA ALA A 411 -1.85 -7.56 -12.89
C ALA A 411 -0.74 -7.41 -13.94
N SER A 412 -0.66 -6.26 -14.64
CA SER A 412 0.33 -6.03 -15.70
C SER A 412 1.77 -5.94 -15.20
N TYR A 413 2.00 -5.65 -13.91
CA TYR A 413 3.35 -5.62 -13.34
C TYR A 413 3.95 -7.02 -13.15
N PHE A 414 3.13 -8.08 -13.27
CA PHE A 414 3.52 -9.48 -13.06
C PHE A 414 3.51 -10.32 -14.34
N THR A 415 3.38 -9.68 -15.51
CA THR A 415 3.41 -10.41 -16.80
C THR A 415 4.83 -10.69 -17.30
N SER A 416 5.82 -9.93 -16.83
CA SER A 416 7.24 -10.13 -17.15
C SER A 416 8.14 -9.58 -16.06
N ASN A 417 9.29 -10.22 -15.82
CA ASN A 417 10.27 -9.80 -14.81
C ASN A 417 11.50 -9.08 -15.40
N ASN A 418 11.29 -8.25 -16.43
CA ASN A 418 12.38 -7.47 -17.04
C ASN A 418 12.59 -6.11 -16.33
N ASP A 419 13.72 -5.46 -16.61
CA ASP A 419 14.08 -4.16 -16.02
C ASP A 419 13.00 -3.09 -16.22
N GLN A 420 12.33 -3.08 -17.38
CA GLN A 420 11.25 -2.12 -17.64
C GLN A 420 10.06 -2.33 -16.71
N SER A 421 9.69 -3.59 -16.44
CA SER A 421 8.60 -3.93 -15.53
C SER A 421 8.99 -3.63 -14.08
N ALA A 422 10.24 -3.93 -13.71
CA ALA A 422 10.79 -3.58 -12.40
C ALA A 422 10.79 -2.05 -12.16
N GLN A 423 11.16 -1.24 -13.16
CA GLN A 423 11.10 0.22 -13.07
C GLN A 423 9.66 0.75 -12.97
N LYS A 424 8.71 0.18 -13.72
CA LYS A 424 7.29 0.53 -13.62
C LYS A 424 6.73 0.21 -12.24
N LEU A 425 7.10 -0.95 -11.67
CA LEU A 425 6.71 -1.34 -10.32
C LEU A 425 7.38 -0.46 -9.26
N ASP A 426 8.61 -0.02 -9.48
CA ASP A 426 9.28 0.94 -8.60
C ASP A 426 8.57 2.30 -8.56
N LEU A 427 7.99 2.77 -9.68
CA LEU A 427 7.13 3.96 -9.68
C LEU A 427 5.87 3.76 -8.82
N VAL A 428 5.30 2.55 -8.80
CA VAL A 428 4.19 2.22 -7.89
C VAL A 428 4.67 2.31 -6.44
N MET A 429 5.84 1.75 -6.12
CA MET A 429 6.41 1.80 -4.77
C MET A 429 6.70 3.23 -4.30
N LEU A 430 7.18 4.09 -5.20
CA LEU A 430 7.46 5.50 -4.92
C LEU A 430 6.20 6.34 -4.65
N THR A 431 5.02 5.92 -5.15
CA THR A 431 3.78 6.70 -5.09
C THR A 431 2.74 6.09 -4.14
N HIS A 432 2.46 4.80 -4.26
CA HIS A 432 1.48 4.07 -3.45
C HIS A 432 2.11 3.41 -2.23
N GLY A 433 3.38 3.00 -2.33
CA GLY A 433 4.18 2.51 -1.20
C GLY A 433 4.73 3.63 -0.31
N TRP A 434 4.47 4.90 -0.65
CA TRP A 434 4.89 6.04 0.13
C TRP A 434 4.17 6.08 1.48
N ARG A 435 4.94 6.03 2.57
CA ARG A 435 4.44 6.15 3.93
C ARG A 435 5.51 6.79 4.82
N ARG A 436 5.07 7.42 5.91
CA ARG A 436 5.95 8.14 6.83
C ARG A 436 6.57 7.18 7.83
N PHE A 437 5.85 6.68 8.83
CA PHE A 437 6.33 5.63 9.75
C PHE A 437 5.14 4.85 10.33
N LYS A 438 5.22 3.51 10.42
CA LYS A 438 4.30 2.65 11.20
C LYS A 438 5.02 1.96 12.37
N TRP A 439 6.09 2.58 12.86
CA TRP A 439 6.95 1.99 13.88
C TRP A 439 6.56 2.37 15.31
N ASP A 440 5.71 3.38 15.49
CA ASP A 440 5.29 3.81 16.82
C ASP A 440 4.57 2.68 17.56
N GLU A 441 3.71 1.91 16.87
CA GLU A 441 3.00 0.76 17.45
C GLU A 441 3.95 -0.39 17.79
N VAL A 442 4.81 -0.80 16.84
CA VAL A 442 5.81 -1.87 16.99
C VAL A 442 6.76 -1.56 18.13
N LEU A 443 7.31 -0.34 18.15
CA LEU A 443 8.31 0.05 19.14
C LEU A 443 7.68 0.42 20.50
N ALA A 444 6.38 0.74 20.56
CA ALA A 444 5.66 0.96 21.83
C ALA A 444 5.10 -0.33 22.44
N GLY A 445 5.21 -1.47 21.75
CA GLY A 445 4.62 -2.74 22.19
C GLY A 445 3.09 -2.74 22.16
N THR A 446 2.50 -1.88 21.33
CA THR A 446 1.05 -1.80 21.17
C THR A 446 0.61 -2.95 20.27
N THR A 447 -0.23 -3.84 20.80
CA THR A 447 -0.65 -5.04 20.07
C THR A 447 -1.96 -4.77 19.32
N PRO A 448 -2.13 -5.35 18.11
CA PRO A 448 -3.44 -5.53 17.49
C PRO A 448 -4.43 -6.13 18.52
N LYS A 449 -5.66 -5.65 18.55
CA LYS A 449 -6.62 -5.88 19.66
C LYS A 449 -7.36 -7.21 19.61
#